data_AF-A0A2C9LF87-F1
#
_entry.id   AF-A0A2C9LF87-F1
#
_cell.length_a   1.000
_cell.length_b   1.000
_cell.length_c   1.000
_cell.angle_alpha   90.00
_cell.angle_beta   90.00
_cell.angle_gamma   90.00
#
_symmetry.space_group_name_H-M   'P 1'
#
loop_
_entity.id
_entity.type
_entity.pdbx_description
1 polymer ?
#
loop_
_entity_poly.entity_id
_entity_poly.type
_entity_poly.pdbx_seq_one_letter_code
_entity_poly.pdbx_strand_id
1 'polypeptide(L)'
;MVSHLSAIVFPAIIIYSVVPGSSLFSWHPTLMSIAFSLLTLEGIIIFSQNSSLFPNMSRASKASIHYLVMGSAVTCALVGFYVIYLNKENAGKSHLTSWHGLLGAITVGYACLQSTGGSLAKYYNYTKRFLNVSYSLE
;
A
#
# COMPACT_ATOMS: atom_id res chain seq x y z
N MET A 1 2.20 -19.16 8.18
CA MET A 1 1.62 -18.81 9.50
C MET A 1 2.31 -17.61 10.15
N VAL A 2 3.63 -17.66 10.40
CA VAL A 2 4.37 -16.55 11.06
C VAL A 2 4.19 -15.20 10.35
N SER A 3 4.25 -15.17 9.01
CA SER A 3 4.07 -13.93 8.23
C SER A 3 2.70 -13.27 8.43
N HIS A 4 1.62 -14.05 8.49
CA HIS A 4 0.28 -13.51 8.75
C HIS A 4 0.16 -12.96 10.17
N LEU A 5 0.72 -13.69 11.14
CA LEU A 5 0.75 -13.22 12.53
C LEU A 5 1.51 -11.90 12.64
N SER A 6 2.67 -11.77 11.98
CA SER A 6 3.38 -10.48 11.95
C SER A 6 2.58 -9.37 11.26
N ALA A 7 1.85 -9.69 10.19
CA ALA A 7 1.01 -8.76 9.44
C ALA A 7 -0.13 -8.19 10.30
N ILE A 8 -0.59 -8.94 11.31
CA ILE A 8 -1.69 -8.56 12.19
C ILE A 8 -1.19 -7.94 13.50
N VAL A 9 -0.21 -8.57 14.15
CA VAL A 9 0.26 -8.18 15.49
C VAL A 9 0.87 -6.79 15.47
N PHE A 10 1.70 -6.47 14.48
CA PHE A 10 2.33 -5.16 14.39
C PHE A 10 1.30 -4.01 14.26
N PRO A 11 0.38 -4.02 13.27
CA PRO A 11 -0.65 -2.98 13.21
C PRO A 11 -1.58 -2.99 14.42
N ALA A 12 -1.89 -4.14 15.02
CA ALA A 12 -2.69 -4.19 16.24
C ALA A 12 -2.04 -3.42 17.40
N ILE A 13 -0.72 -3.59 17.60
CA ILE A 13 0.04 -2.85 18.62
C ILE A 13 0.00 -1.35 18.32
N ILE A 14 0.20 -0.95 17.06
CA ILE A 14 0.18 0.46 16.66
C ILE A 14 -1.21 1.06 16.91
N ILE A 15 -2.27 0.40 16.45
CA ILE A 15 -3.66 0.82 16.62
C ILE A 15 -4.00 0.97 18.11
N TYR A 16 -3.63 -0.02 18.92
CA TYR A 16 -3.82 0.05 20.38
C TYR A 16 -3.10 1.26 21.00
N SER A 17 -1.87 1.53 20.56
CA SER A 17 -1.05 2.61 21.12
C SER A 17 -1.53 4.01 20.73
N VAL A 18 -2.08 4.18 19.53
CA VAL A 18 -2.42 5.51 18.99
C VAL A 18 -3.89 5.88 19.18
N VAL A 19 -4.76 4.89 19.50
CA VAL A 19 -6.19 5.06 19.74
C VAL A 19 -6.87 5.87 18.62
N PRO A 20 -7.25 5.23 17.50
CA PRO A 20 -7.79 5.93 16.34
C PRO A 20 -8.97 6.84 16.71
N GLY A 21 -8.94 8.07 16.20
CA GLY A 21 -9.97 9.07 16.50
C GLY A 21 -9.67 9.96 17.71
N SER A 22 -8.64 9.66 18.52
CA SER A 22 -8.18 10.54 19.60
C SER A 22 -7.65 11.89 19.09
N SER A 23 -7.13 11.91 17.87
CA SER A 23 -6.64 13.10 17.17
C SER A 23 -6.61 12.86 15.67
N LEU A 24 -6.53 13.92 14.87
CA LEU A 24 -6.30 13.78 13.43
C LEU A 24 -4.98 13.03 13.15
N PHE A 25 -3.95 13.30 13.97
CA PHE A 25 -2.69 12.56 13.92
C PHE A 25 -2.87 11.04 14.10
N SER A 26 -3.72 10.57 15.03
CA SER A 26 -3.89 9.13 15.33
C SER A 26 -4.29 8.28 14.12
N TRP A 27 -4.99 8.87 13.15
CA TRP A 27 -5.39 8.21 11.91
C TRP A 27 -4.20 7.95 10.98
N HIS A 28 -3.14 8.75 11.04
CA HIS A 28 -1.95 8.55 10.22
C HIS A 28 -1.23 7.20 10.49
N PRO A 29 -0.70 6.92 11.71
CA PRO A 29 -0.04 5.66 11.99
C PRO A 29 -1.00 4.45 11.91
N THR A 30 -2.29 4.67 12.19
CA THR A 30 -3.34 3.66 11.99
C THR A 30 -3.43 3.23 10.53
N LEU A 31 -3.66 4.16 9.61
CA LEU A 31 -3.82 3.87 8.20
C LEU A 31 -2.51 3.40 7.56
N MET A 32 -1.36 3.96 7.97
CA MET A 32 -0.04 3.55 7.47
C MET A 32 0.31 2.11 7.87
N SER A 33 0.02 1.70 9.10
CA SER A 33 0.28 0.33 9.55
C SER A 33 -0.65 -0.69 8.86
N ILE A 34 -1.93 -0.34 8.66
CA ILE A 34 -2.86 -1.15 7.87
C ILE A 34 -2.36 -1.27 6.41
N ALA A 35 -1.96 -0.16 5.78
CA ALA A 35 -1.49 -0.14 4.40
C ALA A 35 -0.23 -0.98 4.17
N PHE A 36 0.84 -0.70 4.91
CA PHE A 36 2.17 -1.23 4.62
C PHE A 36 2.49 -2.52 5.38
N SER A 37 1.93 -2.74 6.57
CA SER A 37 2.21 -3.94 7.34
C SER A 37 1.20 -5.05 7.10
N LEU A 38 -0.10 -4.73 7.11
CA LEU A 38 -1.14 -5.74 6.89
C LEU A 38 -1.36 -5.99 5.39
N LEU A 39 -1.90 -5.01 4.67
CA LEU A 39 -2.40 -5.22 3.31
C LEU A 39 -1.28 -5.52 2.32
N THR A 40 -0.19 -4.74 2.36
CA THR A 40 0.94 -4.97 1.45
C THR A 40 1.60 -6.34 1.67
N LEU A 41 1.79 -6.76 2.93
CA LEU A 41 2.38 -8.06 3.23
C LEU A 41 1.47 -9.21 2.77
N GLU A 42 0.18 -9.16 3.09
CA GLU A 42 -0.80 -10.15 2.63
C GLU A 42 -0.90 -10.20 1.10
N GLY A 43 -0.84 -9.02 0.46
CA GLY A 43 -0.79 -8.89 -1.00
C GLY A 43 0.43 -9.55 -1.63
N ILE A 44 1.59 -9.52 -0.98
CA ILE A 44 2.82 -10.16 -1.46
C ILE A 44 2.76 -11.69 -1.24
N ILE A 45 2.41 -12.12 -0.03
CA ILE A 45 2.52 -13.55 0.35
C ILE A 45 1.44 -14.43 -0.29
N ILE A 46 0.40 -13.86 -0.90
CA ILE A 46 -0.61 -14.64 -1.65
C ILE A 46 0.02 -15.53 -2.74
N PHE A 47 1.15 -15.09 -3.31
CA PHE A 47 1.91 -15.85 -4.32
C PHE A 47 2.92 -16.84 -3.73
N SER A 48 3.14 -16.83 -2.41
CA SER A 48 4.03 -17.78 -1.74
C SER A 48 3.48 -19.20 -1.85
N GLN A 49 4.36 -20.17 -2.09
CA GLN A 49 3.98 -21.59 -2.08
C GLN A 49 3.77 -22.11 -0.64
N ASN A 50 4.55 -21.59 0.31
CA ASN A 50 4.59 -22.10 1.69
C ASN A 50 3.77 -21.24 2.66
N SER A 51 3.62 -19.95 2.36
CA SER A 51 3.00 -18.97 3.26
C SER A 51 1.68 -18.43 2.74
N SER A 52 1.17 -18.88 1.59
CA SER A 52 -0.14 -18.44 1.12
C SER A 52 -1.25 -19.20 1.84
N LEU A 53 -2.32 -18.51 2.23
CA LEU A 53 -3.56 -19.12 2.71
C LEU A 53 -4.35 -19.81 1.59
N PHE A 54 -4.01 -19.53 0.32
CA PHE A 54 -4.68 -20.06 -0.86
C PHE A 54 -3.68 -20.78 -1.79
N PRO A 55 -2.95 -21.81 -1.33
CA PRO A 55 -1.86 -22.41 -2.10
C PRO A 55 -2.34 -22.96 -3.46
N ASN A 56 -3.51 -23.59 -3.49
CA ASN A 56 -4.07 -24.28 -4.66
C ASN A 56 -4.87 -23.36 -5.60
N MET A 57 -4.95 -22.07 -5.30
CA MET A 57 -5.67 -21.11 -6.14
C MET A 57 -4.90 -20.82 -7.43
N SER A 58 -5.62 -20.68 -8.56
CA SER A 58 -5.02 -20.32 -9.85
C SER A 58 -4.22 -19.02 -9.78
N ARG A 59 -3.18 -18.90 -10.60
CA ARG A 59 -2.36 -17.68 -10.65
C ARG A 59 -3.17 -16.44 -11.05
N ALA A 60 -4.16 -16.60 -11.93
CA ALA A 60 -5.03 -15.51 -12.38
C ALA A 60 -5.93 -14.99 -11.25
N SER A 61 -6.49 -15.90 -10.43
CA SER A 61 -7.28 -15.53 -9.26
C SER A 61 -6.41 -14.86 -8.20
N LYS A 62 -5.21 -15.38 -7.92
CA LYS A 62 -4.23 -14.74 -7.01
C LYS A 62 -3.86 -13.33 -7.48
N ALA A 63 -3.62 -13.14 -8.77
CA ALA A 63 -3.37 -11.81 -9.35
C ALA A 63 -4.57 -10.86 -9.24
N SER A 64 -5.79 -11.40 -9.17
CA SER A 64 -6.99 -10.60 -8.94
C SER A 64 -7.12 -10.14 -7.51
N ILE A 65 -6.90 -11.03 -6.55
CA ILE A 65 -6.87 -10.67 -5.13
C ILE A 65 -5.72 -9.71 -4.84
N HIS A 66 -4.51 -10.01 -5.33
CA HIS A 66 -3.34 -9.13 -5.20
C HIS A 66 -3.63 -7.71 -5.69
N TYR A 67 -4.22 -7.57 -6.87
CA TYR A 67 -4.60 -6.27 -7.42
C TYR A 67 -5.55 -5.50 -6.48
N LEU A 68 -6.58 -6.16 -5.97
CA LEU A 68 -7.55 -5.52 -5.05
C LEU A 68 -6.88 -5.12 -3.73
N VAL A 69 -6.12 -6.04 -3.13
CA VAL A 69 -5.43 -5.82 -1.85
C VAL A 69 -4.40 -4.69 -1.95
N MET A 70 -3.59 -4.66 -3.01
CA MET A 70 -2.62 -3.58 -3.25
C MET A 70 -3.31 -2.25 -3.53
N GLY A 71 -4.44 -2.26 -4.25
CA GLY A 71 -5.28 -1.07 -4.45
C GLY A 71 -5.77 -0.50 -3.13
N SER A 72 -6.34 -1.34 -2.26
CA SER A 72 -6.75 -0.94 -0.91
C SER A 72 -5.59 -0.43 -0.07
N ALA A 73 -4.41 -1.07 -0.16
CA ALA A 73 -3.21 -0.62 0.55
C ALA A 73 -2.80 0.80 0.13
N VAL A 74 -2.75 1.09 -1.17
CA VAL A 74 -2.43 2.43 -1.67
C VAL A 74 -3.49 3.45 -1.27
N THR A 75 -4.77 3.09 -1.29
CA THR A 75 -5.83 3.99 -0.79
C THR A 75 -5.61 4.33 0.69
N CYS A 76 -5.36 3.34 1.54
CA CYS A 76 -5.06 3.58 2.96
C CYS A 76 -3.80 4.46 3.13
N ALA A 77 -2.74 4.22 2.36
CA ALA A 77 -1.51 5.00 2.42
C ALA A 77 -1.74 6.47 2.00
N LEU A 78 -2.49 6.71 0.92
CA LEU A 78 -2.83 8.05 0.45
C LEU A 78 -3.68 8.81 1.47
N VAL A 79 -4.71 8.17 2.05
CA VAL A 79 -5.53 8.80 3.09
C VAL A 79 -4.69 9.06 4.34
N GLY A 80 -3.87 8.11 4.78
CA GLY A 80 -2.97 8.29 5.93
C GLY A 80 -1.96 9.41 5.71
N PHE A 81 -1.46 9.59 4.48
CA PHE A 81 -0.54 10.67 4.12
C PHE A 81 -1.26 12.03 4.10
N TYR A 82 -2.45 12.07 3.50
CA TYR A 82 -3.27 13.28 3.46
C TYR A 82 -3.66 13.77 4.86
N VAL A 83 -3.99 12.84 5.75
CA VAL A 83 -4.35 13.17 7.14
C VAL A 83 -3.17 13.79 7.91
N ILE A 84 -1.95 13.27 7.78
CA ILE A 84 -0.78 13.87 8.46
C ILE A 84 -0.42 15.23 7.86
N TYR A 85 -0.62 15.40 6.56
CA TYR A 85 -0.50 16.69 5.90
C TYR A 85 -1.48 17.70 6.50
N LEU A 86 -2.79 17.39 6.54
CA LEU A 86 -3.80 18.25 7.15
C LEU A 86 -3.51 18.56 8.62
N ASN A 87 -3.07 17.57 9.39
CA ASN A 87 -2.73 17.77 10.80
C ASN A 87 -1.58 18.79 10.98
N LYS A 88 -0.58 18.76 10.09
CA LYS A 88 0.52 19.74 10.10
C LYS A 88 0.06 21.11 9.63
N GLU A 89 -0.77 21.16 8.59
CA GLU A 89 -1.34 22.40 8.05
C GLU A 89 -2.14 23.14 9.12
N ASN A 90 -3.07 22.44 9.79
CA ASN A 90 -3.89 23.00 10.87
C ASN A 90 -3.06 23.47 12.06
N ALA A 91 -1.88 22.90 12.26
CA ALA A 91 -0.96 23.27 13.33
C ALA A 91 0.08 24.33 12.91
N GLY A 92 0.03 24.84 11.67
CA GLY A 92 1.02 25.79 11.13
C GLY A 92 2.45 25.23 11.10
N LYS A 93 2.60 23.90 10.99
CA LYS A 93 3.91 23.23 11.03
C LYS A 93 4.43 22.95 9.63
N SER A 94 5.74 23.08 9.45
CA SER A 94 6.41 22.72 8.21
C SER A 94 6.26 21.24 7.85
N HIS A 95 6.20 20.98 6.55
CA HIS A 95 6.03 19.65 5.96
C HIS A 95 7.38 19.03 5.56
N LEU A 96 7.46 17.71 5.59
CA LEU A 96 8.60 16.93 5.07
C LEU A 96 9.99 17.32 5.62
N THR A 97 10.06 17.86 6.83
CA THR A 97 11.31 18.32 7.45
C THR A 97 12.12 17.23 8.16
N SER A 98 11.52 16.07 8.41
CA SER A 98 12.19 14.94 9.05
C SER A 98 12.52 13.84 8.04
N TRP A 99 13.54 13.04 8.34
CA TRP A 99 13.87 11.83 7.57
C TRP A 99 12.68 10.89 7.42
N HIS A 100 11.91 10.69 8.50
CA HIS A 100 10.68 9.90 8.46
C HIS A 100 9.66 10.47 7.46
N GLY A 101 9.43 11.79 7.49
CA GLY A 101 8.50 12.45 6.56
C GLY A 101 8.94 12.33 5.11
N LEU A 102 10.22 12.56 4.82
CA LEU A 102 10.78 12.47 3.47
C LEU A 102 10.73 11.05 2.92
N LEU A 103 11.25 10.08 3.67
CA LEU A 103 11.26 8.66 3.25
C LEU A 103 9.84 8.13 3.10
N GLY A 104 8.94 8.47 4.03
CA GLY A 104 7.52 8.10 3.95
C GLY A 104 6.85 8.63 2.68
N ALA A 105 7.09 9.89 2.31
CA ALA A 105 6.56 10.48 1.08
C ALA A 105 7.07 9.76 -0.17
N ILE A 106 8.38 9.46 -0.22
CA ILE A 106 8.98 8.70 -1.32
C ILE A 106 8.35 7.30 -1.42
N THR A 107 8.18 6.61 -0.29
CA THR A 107 7.56 5.27 -0.25
C THR A 107 6.12 5.30 -0.74
N VAL A 108 5.30 6.26 -0.31
CA VAL A 108 3.92 6.41 -0.79
C VAL A 108 3.90 6.69 -2.29
N GLY A 109 4.75 7.60 -2.77
CA GLY A 109 4.90 7.88 -4.21
C GLY A 109 5.27 6.63 -5.01
N TYR A 110 6.25 5.86 -4.53
CA TYR A 110 6.66 4.61 -5.16
C TYR A 110 5.53 3.56 -5.15
N ALA A 111 4.78 3.43 -4.05
CA ALA A 111 3.65 2.51 -3.97
C ALA A 111 2.54 2.85 -4.99
N CYS A 112 2.27 4.14 -5.22
CA CYS A 112 1.36 4.60 -6.27
C CYS A 112 1.88 4.25 -7.66
N LEU A 113 3.16 4.51 -7.94
CA LEU A 113 3.80 4.18 -9.22
C LEU A 113 3.76 2.67 -9.48
N GLN A 114 4.15 1.86 -8.50
CA GLN A 114 4.17 0.41 -8.57
C GLN A 114 2.76 -0.16 -8.81
N SER A 115 1.75 0.35 -8.10
CA SER A 115 0.37 -0.11 -8.27
C SER A 115 -0.21 0.29 -9.62
N THR A 116 0.15 1.48 -10.12
CA THR A 116 -0.21 1.93 -11.47
C THR A 116 0.42 1.01 -12.52
N GLY A 117 1.74 0.77 -12.43
CA GLY A 117 2.45 -0.12 -13.34
C GLY A 117 1.89 -1.55 -13.33
N GLY A 118 1.63 -2.12 -12.15
CA GLY A 118 1.00 -3.44 -12.02
C GLY A 118 -0.41 -3.50 -12.62
N SER A 119 -1.19 -2.43 -12.45
CA SER A 119 -2.53 -2.30 -13.06
C SER A 119 -2.47 -2.27 -14.59
N LEU A 120 -1.56 -1.45 -15.14
CA LEU A 120 -1.34 -1.35 -16.58
C LEU A 120 -0.88 -2.68 -17.19
N ALA A 121 0.03 -3.39 -16.52
CA ALA A 121 0.50 -4.70 -16.95
C ALA A 121 -0.62 -5.75 -16.94
N LYS A 122 -1.44 -5.77 -15.87
CA LYS A 122 -2.56 -6.70 -15.74
C LYS A 122 -3.63 -6.50 -16.81
N TYR A 123 -3.95 -5.24 -17.12
CA TYR A 123 -4.98 -4.88 -18.11
C TYR A 123 -4.39 -4.43 -19.45
N TYR A 124 -3.18 -4.87 -19.78
CA TYR A 124 -2.43 -4.44 -20.97
C TYR A 124 -3.26 -4.51 -22.26
N ASN A 125 -4.04 -5.58 -22.45
CA ASN A 125 -4.87 -5.73 -23.65
C ASN A 125 -5.89 -4.61 -23.86
N TYR A 126 -6.32 -3.94 -22.79
CA TYR A 126 -7.22 -2.79 -22.81
C TYR A 126 -6.45 -1.47 -22.88
N THR A 127 -5.25 -1.40 -22.29
CA THR A 127 -4.45 -0.17 -22.20
C THR A 127 -3.45 0.00 -23.35
N LYS A 128 -3.17 -1.05 -24.14
CA LYS A 128 -2.20 -1.04 -25.25
C LYS A 128 -2.45 0.04 -26.30
N ARG A 129 -3.72 0.44 -26.49
CA ARG A 129 -4.09 1.53 -27.41
C ARG A 129 -3.59 2.90 -26.95
N PHE A 130 -3.48 3.10 -25.64
CA PHE A 130 -2.97 4.34 -25.04
C PHE A 130 -1.47 4.27 -24.77
N LEU A 131 -0.95 3.07 -24.54
CA LEU A 131 0.46 2.78 -24.30
C LEU A 131 1.20 2.42 -25.59
N ASN A 132 0.93 3.09 -26.71
CA ASN A 132 1.59 2.85 -28.00
C ASN A 132 3.12 3.06 -27.88
N VAL A 133 3.82 2.05 -27.36
CA VAL A 133 5.26 1.94 -27.38
C VAL A 133 5.59 1.32 -28.72
N SER A 134 5.88 2.17 -29.69
CA SER A 134 6.44 1.76 -30.97
C SER A 134 7.78 1.10 -30.70
N TYR A 135 7.81 -0.23 -30.62
CA TYR A 135 9.07 -0.96 -30.71
C TYR A 135 9.51 -0.91 -32.18
N SER A 136 10.40 0.00 -32.51
CA SER A 136 11.26 -0.14 -33.69
C SER A 136 12.22 -1.28 -33.40
N LEU A 137 11.84 -2.49 -33.80
CA LEU A 137 12.78 -3.60 -33.91
C LEU A 137 13.66 -3.28 -35.13
N GLU A 138 14.84 -2.73 -34.88
CA GLU A 138 15.99 -2.85 -35.81
C GLU A 138 16.59 -4.25 -35.71
#